data_AF-A0A9E0RDQ3-F1
#
_entry.id   AF-A0A9E0RDQ3-F1
#
_cell.length_a   1.000
_cell.length_b   1.000
_cell.length_c   1.000
_cell.angle_alpha   90.00
_cell.angle_beta   90.00
_cell.angle_gamma   90.00
#
_symmetry.space_group_name_H-M   'P 1'
#
loop_
_entity.id
_entity.type
_entity.pdbx_description
1 polymer ?
#
loop_
_entity_poly.entity_id
_entity_poly.type
_entity_poly.pdbx_seq_one_letter_code
_entity_poly.pdbx_strand_id
1 'polypeptide(L)' 'AVAGEAGELIQTAVMALRARMTVNDIANELFPYLTMVEGLKLCAQTFTKDVKQLSCCAG' A
#
# COMPACT_ATOMS: atom_id res chain seq x y z
N ALA A 1 10.02 -12.71 11.84
CA ALA A 1 9.45 -11.43 11.37
C ALA A 1 8.16 -11.73 10.59
N VAL A 2 7.22 -10.78 10.52
CA VAL A 2 5.89 -10.97 9.87
C VAL A 2 5.91 -10.66 8.37
N ALA A 3 6.81 -9.78 7.92
CA ALA A 3 7.07 -9.46 6.52
C ALA A 3 8.57 -9.16 6.33
N GLY A 4 9.12 -9.47 5.16
CA GLY A 4 10.42 -8.95 4.74
C GLY A 4 10.38 -7.42 4.64
N GLU A 5 11.51 -6.76 4.89
CA GLU A 5 11.67 -5.32 4.68
C GLU A 5 10.61 -4.44 5.40
N ALA A 6 10.06 -4.94 6.51
CA ALA A 6 8.99 -4.27 7.23
C ALA A 6 9.44 -2.94 7.86
N GLY A 7 10.74 -2.84 8.22
CA GLY A 7 11.33 -1.60 8.75
C GLY A 7 11.45 -0.51 7.69
N GLU A 8 11.60 -0.89 6.43
CA GLU A 8 11.70 0.00 5.29
C GLU A 8 10.31 0.49 4.86
N LEU A 9 9.34 -0.43 4.70
CA LEU A 9 8.01 -0.06 4.21
C LEU A 9 7.21 0.78 5.23
N ILE A 10 7.40 0.55 6.55
CA ILE A 10 6.64 1.25 7.60
C ILE A 10 6.87 2.76 7.57
N GLN A 11 8.05 3.21 7.13
CA GLN A 11 8.35 4.64 7.03
C GLN A 11 7.40 5.35 6.06
N THR A 12 6.97 4.67 5.00
CA THR A 12 5.98 5.20 4.05
C THR A 12 4.61 5.34 4.71
N ALA A 13 4.19 4.36 5.51
CA ALA A 13 2.95 4.45 6.28
C ALA A 13 2.98 5.59 7.32
N VAL A 14 4.12 5.79 7.99
CA VAL A 14 4.33 6.91 8.92
C VAL A 14 4.18 8.25 8.19
N MET A 15 4.75 8.41 7.00
CA MET A 15 4.60 9.63 6.20
C MET A 15 3.15 9.85 5.76
N ALA A 16 2.45 8.80 5.32
CA ALA A 16 1.04 8.89 4.94
C ALA A 16 0.14 9.35 6.12
N LEU A 17 0.37 8.79 7.31
CA LEU A 17 -0.34 9.21 8.53
C LEU A 17 -0.04 10.66 8.91
N ARG A 18 1.23 11.09 8.81
CA ARG A 18 1.63 12.48 9.07
C ARG A 18 0.97 13.47 8.10
N ALA A 19 0.81 13.06 6.85
CA ALA A 19 0.11 13.84 5.81
C ALA A 19 -1.42 13.76 5.92
N ARG A 20 -1.96 12.98 6.88
CA ARG A 20 -3.40 12.72 7.03
C ARG A 20 -4.05 12.15 5.76
N MET A 21 -3.30 11.34 5.01
CA MET A 21 -3.81 10.67 3.83
C MET A 21 -4.88 9.65 4.22
N THR A 22 -5.94 9.58 3.42
CA THR A 22 -6.95 8.53 3.49
C THR A 22 -6.43 7.26 2.80
N VAL A 23 -7.11 6.13 3.03
CA VAL A 23 -6.82 4.89 2.28
C VAL A 23 -7.02 5.08 0.77
N ASN A 24 -7.94 5.94 0.35
CA ASN A 24 -8.13 6.26 -1.06
C ASN A 24 -6.95 7.05 -1.63
N ASP A 25 -6.36 7.97 -0.87
CA ASP A 25 -5.18 8.71 -1.32
C ASP A 25 -3.98 7.77 -1.51
N ILE A 26 -3.79 6.82 -0.60
CA ILE A 26 -2.72 5.81 -0.70
C ILE A 26 -2.96 4.85 -1.88
N ALA A 27 -4.21 4.41 -2.08
CA ALA A 27 -4.57 3.51 -3.17
C ALA A 27 -4.32 4.13 -4.57
N ASN A 28 -4.49 5.45 -4.70
CA ASN A 28 -4.31 6.17 -5.96
C ASN A 28 -2.86 6.58 -6.26
N GLU A 29 -1.94 6.41 -5.32
CA GLU A 29 -0.53 6.74 -5.52
C GLU A 29 0.21 5.65 -6.35
N LEU A 30 1.30 6.04 -7.01
CA LEU A 30 2.12 5.13 -7.81
C LEU A 30 3.21 4.50 -6.95
N PHE A 31 3.10 3.19 -6.72
CA PHE A 31 4.11 2.38 -6.05
C PHE A 31 4.84 1.48 -7.06
N PRO A 32 6.17 1.29 -6.93
CA PRO A 32 6.90 0.37 -7.79
C PRO A 32 6.47 -1.09 -7.58
N TYR A 33 6.21 -1.79 -8.68
CA TYR A 33 5.83 -3.20 -8.68
C TYR A 33 6.95 -4.09 -8.09
N LEU A 34 6.55 -5.17 -7.39
CA LEU A 34 7.46 -6.13 -6.72
C LEU A 34 8.31 -5.51 -5.62
N THR A 35 7.74 -4.54 -4.90
CA THR A 35 8.34 -4.00 -3.68
C THR A 35 7.45 -4.25 -2.48
N MET A 36 8.02 -4.48 -1.30
CA MET A 36 7.21 -4.70 -0.09
C MET A 36 6.31 -3.50 0.25
N VAL A 37 6.72 -2.29 -0.18
CA VAL A 37 5.94 -1.07 0.02
C VAL A 37 4.70 -1.00 -0.89
N GLU A 38 4.70 -1.67 -2.05
CA GLU A 38 3.48 -1.84 -2.88
C GLU A 38 2.36 -2.53 -2.10
N GLY A 39 2.70 -3.38 -1.13
CA GLY A 39 1.73 -4.01 -0.24
C GLY A 39 0.84 -3.01 0.50
N LEU A 40 1.32 -1.78 0.77
CA LEU A 40 0.50 -0.72 1.37
C LEU A 40 -0.61 -0.25 0.42
N LYS A 41 -0.30 -0.09 -0.88
CA LYS A 41 -1.25 0.27 -1.92
C LYS A 41 -2.30 -0.83 -2.11
N LEU A 42 -1.86 -2.07 -2.28
CA LEU A 42 -2.77 -3.21 -2.46
C LEU A 42 -3.68 -3.38 -1.24
N CYS A 43 -3.14 -3.24 -0.03
CA CYS A 43 -3.92 -3.24 1.22
C CYS A 43 -4.98 -2.14 1.23
N ALA A 44 -4.61 -0.91 0.87
CA ALA A 44 -5.52 0.23 0.81
C ALA A 44 -6.68 0.00 -0.18
N GLN A 45 -6.42 -0.65 -1.33
CA GLN A 45 -7.45 -1.00 -2.30
C GLN A 45 -8.45 -2.04 -1.78
N THR A 46 -8.06 -2.86 -0.80
CA THR A 46 -8.98 -3.86 -0.24
C THR A 46 -10.15 -3.27 0.53
N PHE A 47 -10.12 -1.97 0.84
CA PHE A 47 -11.26 -1.27 1.45
C PHE A 47 -12.45 -1.14 0.49
N THR A 48 -12.23 -1.19 -0.83
CA THR A 48 -13.27 -1.00 -1.84
C THR A 48 -13.37 -2.14 -2.85
N LYS A 49 -12.36 -3.01 -2.94
CA LYS A 49 -12.30 -4.11 -3.90
C LYS A 49 -11.78 -5.39 -3.26
N ASP A 50 -12.32 -6.55 -3.66
CA ASP A 50 -11.82 -7.85 -3.19
C ASP A 50 -10.36 -8.06 -3.64
N VAL A 51 -9.50 -8.47 -2.71
CA VAL A 51 -8.08 -8.78 -2.97
C VAL A 51 -7.90 -9.78 -4.11
N LYS A 52 -8.82 -10.75 -4.26
CA LYS A 52 -8.79 -11.75 -5.34
C LYS A 52 -9.06 -11.17 -6.73
N GLN A 53 -9.59 -9.94 -6.79
CA GLN A 53 -9.92 -9.23 -8.01
C GLN A 53 -8.88 -8.14 -8.34
N LEU A 54 -7.82 -8.00 -7.52
CA LEU A 54 -6.71 -7.09 -7.81
C LEU A 54 -5.81 -7.71 -8.90
N SER A 55 -5.53 -6.92 -9.93
CA SER A 55 -4.50 -7.23 -10.94
C SER A 55 -3.11 -6.86 -10.40
N CYS A 56 -2.04 -7.22 -11.12
CA CYS A 56 -0.66 -7.13 -10.59
C CYS A 56 -0.21 -5.72 -10.17
N CYS A 57 -0.82 -4.67 -10.73
CA CYS A 57 -0.56 -3.28 -10.34
C CYS A 57 -1.87 -2.48 -10.27
N ALA A 58 -2.94 -3.09 -9.73
CA ALA A 58 -4.26 -2.46 -9.68
C ALA A 58 -4.14 -0.99 -9.19
N GLY A 59 -4.90 -0.08 -9.78
CA GLY A 59 -5.03 1.34 -9.42
C GLY A 59 -6.38 1.58 -8.77
#